data_AF-A9WNA5-F1
#
_entry.id   AF-A9WNA5-F1
#
_cell.length_a   1.000
_cell.length_b   1.000
_cell.length_c   1.000
_cell.angle_alpha   90.00
_cell.angle_beta   90.00
_cell.angle_gamma   90.00
#
_symmetry.space_group_name_H-M   'P 1'
#
loop_
_entity.id
_entity.type
_entity.pdbx_description
1 polymer ?
#
loop_
_entity_poly.entity_id
_entity_poly.type
_entity_poly.pdbx_seq_one_letter_code
_entity_poly.pdbx_strand_id
1 'polypeptide(L)'
;MGLPMSLLIPLLASRMRNPFPIVLVLLLCFVTGYLGLWLSPASPTWLWVVFAGAGPATLPLSLLLINHRTRTKLGAGALSGFSQGVGYALACIGPLLFGLLHQATGNWASGFNLYCSAR
;
A
#
# COMPACT_ATOMS: atom_id res chain seq x y z
N MET A 1 -6.51 -1.69 -12.53
CA MET A 1 -5.54 -0.59 -12.74
C MET A 1 -4.12 -0.91 -12.29
N GLY A 2 -3.88 -1.87 -11.40
CA GLY A 2 -2.53 -2.17 -10.91
C GLY A 2 -1.55 -2.68 -11.98
N LEU A 3 -1.99 -3.48 -12.97
CA LEU A 3 -1.11 -4.08 -13.99
C LEU A 3 -0.35 -3.05 -14.87
N PRO A 4 -1.00 -2.06 -15.51
CA PRO A 4 -0.27 -1.08 -16.32
C PRO A 4 0.70 -0.24 -15.47
N MET A 5 0.29 0.18 -14.26
CA MET A 5 1.19 0.92 -13.36
C MET A 5 2.35 0.04 -12.86
N SER A 6 2.11 -1.24 -12.59
CA SER A 6 3.14 -2.19 -12.14
C SER A 6 4.24 -2.44 -13.17
N LEU A 7 3.98 -2.18 -14.45
CA LEU A 7 4.96 -2.25 -15.54
C LEU A 7 5.61 -0.89 -15.82
N LEU A 8 4.81 0.18 -15.88
CA LEU A 8 5.29 1.52 -16.22
C LEU A 8 6.19 2.13 -15.14
N ILE A 9 5.87 1.89 -13.87
CA ILE A 9 6.60 2.52 -12.76
C ILE A 9 8.03 1.99 -12.61
N PRO A 10 8.29 0.67 -12.66
CA PRO A 10 9.66 0.16 -12.65
C PRO A 10 10.48 0.65 -13.86
N LEU A 11 9.87 0.74 -15.05
CA LEU A 11 10.53 1.29 -16.24
C LEU A 11 10.96 2.74 -16.02
N LEU A 12 10.08 3.58 -15.48
CA LEU A 12 10.42 4.98 -15.16
C LEU A 12 11.49 5.08 -14.06
N ALA A 13 11.33 4.31 -12.98
CA ALA A 13 12.24 4.31 -11.84
C ALA A 13 13.66 3.86 -12.20
N SER A 14 13.80 2.89 -13.11
CA SER A 14 15.11 2.41 -13.58
C SER A 14 15.95 3.47 -14.30
N ARG A 15 15.31 4.52 -14.82
CA ARG A 15 16.00 5.63 -15.49
C ARG A 15 16.33 6.79 -14.55
N MET A 16 15.87 6.74 -13.30
CA MET A 16 16.08 7.80 -12.32
C MET A 16 17.32 7.55 -11.47
N ARG A 17 18.12 8.60 -11.27
CA ARG A 17 19.25 8.56 -10.34
C ARG A 17 18.80 8.41 -8.89
N ASN A 18 17.63 8.94 -8.55
CA ASN A 18 16.98 8.75 -7.26
C ASN A 18 15.50 8.38 -7.46
N PRO A 19 15.09 7.11 -7.26
CA PRO A 19 13.71 6.65 -7.44
C PRO A 19 12.80 6.96 -6.22
N PHE A 20 13.32 7.56 -5.15
CA PHE A 20 12.55 7.91 -3.95
C PHE A 20 11.30 8.78 -4.21
N PRO A 21 11.31 9.77 -5.13
CA PRO A 21 10.10 10.56 -5.42
C PRO A 21 8.93 9.72 -5.92
N ILE A 22 9.19 8.67 -6.71
CA ILE A 22 8.14 7.76 -7.20
C ILE A 22 7.51 7.01 -6.03
N VAL A 23 8.31 6.55 -5.07
CA VAL A 23 7.82 5.88 -3.86
C VAL A 23 6.90 6.80 -3.07
N LEU A 24 7.29 8.08 -2.92
CA LEU A 24 6.48 9.07 -2.21
C LEU A 24 5.16 9.35 -2.92
N VAL A 25 5.17 9.52 -4.25
CA VAL A 25 3.95 9.71 -5.04
C VAL A 25 3.00 8.52 -4.90
N LEU A 26 3.52 7.29 -4.98
CA LEU A 26 2.71 6.08 -4.80
C LEU A 26 2.10 5.99 -3.40
N LEU A 27 2.88 6.32 -2.37
CA LEU A 27 2.39 6.37 -0.99
C LEU A 27 1.26 7.39 -0.84
N LEU A 28 1.44 8.59 -1.39
CA LEU A 28 0.44 9.65 -1.34
C LEU A 28 -0.83 9.25 -2.09
N CYS A 29 -0.73 8.65 -3.28
CA CYS A 29 -1.87 8.10 -4.00
C CYS A 29 -2.60 7.03 -3.16
N PHE A 30 -1.87 6.12 -2.51
CA PHE A 30 -2.49 5.08 -1.72
C PHE A 30 -3.25 5.65 -0.50
N VAL A 31 -2.61 6.56 0.23
CA VAL A 31 -3.21 7.23 1.39
C VAL A 31 -4.42 8.07 0.98
N THR A 32 -4.31 8.85 -0.09
CA THR A 32 -5.43 9.69 -0.60
C THR A 32 -6.58 8.86 -1.14
N GLY A 33 -6.32 7.72 -1.78
CA GLY A 33 -7.35 6.80 -2.24
C GLY A 33 -8.18 6.23 -1.08
N TYR A 34 -7.52 5.73 -0.03
CA TYR A 34 -8.22 5.21 1.15
C TYR A 34 -8.90 6.30 1.96
N LEU A 35 -8.26 7.46 2.16
CA LEU A 35 -8.88 8.60 2.84
C LEU A 35 -10.09 9.14 2.07
N GLY A 36 -10.00 9.22 0.75
CA GLY A 36 -11.09 9.68 -0.11
C GLY A 36 -12.27 8.72 -0.09
N LEU A 37 -12.01 7.40 -0.15
CA LEU A 37 -13.04 6.39 0.08
C LEU A 37 -13.67 6.53 1.46
N TRP A 38 -12.88 6.85 2.49
CA TRP A 38 -13.39 6.98 3.85
C TRP A 38 -14.25 8.25 4.05
N LEU A 39 -13.81 9.39 3.54
CA LEU A 39 -14.49 10.69 3.74
C LEU A 39 -15.63 10.95 2.74
N SER A 40 -15.50 10.48 1.50
CA SER A 40 -16.50 10.72 0.45
C SER A 40 -16.72 9.47 -0.41
N PRO A 41 -17.41 8.45 0.13
CA PRO A 41 -17.67 7.19 -0.57
C PRO A 41 -18.58 7.32 -1.79
N ALA A 42 -19.46 8.33 -1.81
CA ALA A 42 -20.51 8.46 -2.82
C ALA A 42 -20.11 9.29 -4.06
N SER A 43 -19.10 10.17 -3.95
CA SER A 43 -18.65 11.00 -5.09
C SER A 43 -17.27 11.62 -4.83
N PRO A 44 -16.30 11.56 -5.76
CA PRO A 44 -16.18 10.71 -6.95
C PRO A 44 -15.44 9.40 -6.62
N THR A 45 -16.16 8.31 -6.35
CA THR A 45 -15.60 7.01 -5.93
C THR A 45 -14.57 6.45 -6.92
N TRP A 46 -14.78 6.66 -8.21
CA TRP A 46 -13.88 6.19 -9.27
C TRP A 46 -12.47 6.78 -9.14
N LEU A 47 -12.35 8.04 -8.70
CA LEU A 47 -11.07 8.72 -8.51
C LEU A 47 -10.30 8.07 -7.36
N TRP A 48 -10.97 7.83 -6.25
CA TRP A 48 -10.39 7.20 -5.07
C TRP A 48 -9.94 5.76 -5.35
N VAL A 49 -10.72 5.01 -6.13
CA VAL A 49 -10.37 3.65 -6.58
C VAL A 49 -9.14 3.65 -7.49
N VAL A 50 -9.00 4.65 -8.38
CA VAL A 50 -7.80 4.79 -9.21
C VAL A 50 -6.56 5.05 -8.35
N PHE A 51 -6.67 5.96 -7.37
CA PHE A 51 -5.57 6.26 -6.45
C PHE A 51 -5.20 5.07 -5.55
N ALA A 52 -6.18 4.38 -4.97
CA ALA A 52 -5.95 3.17 -4.20
C ALA A 52 -5.33 2.05 -5.08
N GLY A 53 -5.74 1.98 -6.35
CA GLY A 53 -5.25 1.02 -7.33
C GLY A 53 -3.80 1.23 -7.78
N ALA A 54 -3.14 2.33 -7.39
CA ALA A 54 -1.72 2.57 -7.62
C ALA A 54 -0.83 1.78 -6.63
N GLY A 55 -1.36 1.44 -5.45
CA GLY A 55 -0.64 0.71 -4.39
C GLY A 55 0.08 -0.55 -4.87
N PRO A 56 -0.56 -1.46 -5.63
CA PRO A 56 0.07 -2.68 -6.15
C PRO A 56 1.36 -2.46 -6.94
N ALA A 57 1.60 -1.28 -7.51
CA ALA A 57 2.84 -0.98 -8.24
C ALA A 57 4.07 -0.83 -7.32
N THR A 58 3.88 -0.72 -6.00
CA THR A 58 4.98 -0.70 -5.02
C THR A 58 5.72 -2.04 -4.93
N LEU A 59 5.03 -3.17 -5.13
CA LEU A 59 5.67 -4.50 -5.09
C LEU A 59 6.77 -4.67 -6.16
N PRO A 60 6.49 -4.51 -7.47
CA PRO A 60 7.54 -4.65 -8.49
C PRO A 60 8.60 -3.54 -8.39
N LEU A 61 8.24 -2.34 -7.93
CA LEU A 61 9.21 -1.28 -7.68
C LEU A 61 10.18 -1.68 -6.57
N SER A 62 9.69 -2.23 -5.46
CA SER A 62 10.54 -2.74 -4.38
C SER A 62 11.47 -3.86 -4.85
N LEU A 63 10.96 -4.80 -5.65
CA LEU A 63 11.79 -5.87 -6.24
C LEU A 63 12.88 -5.33 -7.18
N LEU A 64 12.56 -4.31 -7.99
CA LEU A 64 13.54 -3.61 -8.83
C LEU A 64 14.63 -2.96 -7.98
N LEU A 65 14.26 -2.22 -6.93
CA LEU A 65 15.20 -1.53 -6.04
C LEU A 65 16.10 -2.51 -5.28
N ILE A 66 15.55 -3.63 -4.81
CA ILE A 66 16.31 -4.71 -4.19
C ILE A 66 17.36 -5.23 -5.17
N ASN A 67 16.95 -5.57 -6.41
CA ASN A 67 17.86 -6.04 -7.44
C ASN A 67 18.99 -5.03 -7.68
N HIS A 68 18.66 -3.74 -7.78
CA HIS A 68 19.61 -2.67 -8.04
C HIS A 68 20.61 -2.45 -6.89
N ARG A 69 20.23 -2.80 -5.65
CA ARG A 69 21.05 -2.65 -4.44
C ARG A 69 21.89 -3.89 -4.12
N THR A 70 21.57 -5.04 -4.71
CA THR A 70 22.27 -6.31 -4.46
C THR A 70 23.16 -6.70 -5.64
N ARG A 71 24.29 -7.36 -5.35
CA ARG A 71 25.24 -7.82 -6.38
C ARG A 71 25.09 -9.31 -6.72
N THR A 72 24.29 -10.06 -5.96
CA THR A 72 24.13 -11.52 -6.10
C THR A 72 22.66 -11.92 -5.99
N LYS A 73 22.29 -13.02 -6.66
CA LYS A 73 20.92 -13.59 -6.59
C LYS A 73 20.55 -13.99 -5.16
N LEU A 74 21.50 -14.55 -4.43
CA LEU A 74 21.33 -14.98 -3.04
C LEU A 74 21.07 -13.77 -2.11
N GLY A 75 21.80 -12.66 -2.30
CA GLY A 75 21.58 -11.42 -1.59
C GLY A 75 20.23 -10.77 -1.90
N ALA A 76 19.80 -10.79 -3.18
CA ALA A 76 18.47 -10.32 -3.57
C ALA A 76 17.35 -11.10 -2.87
N GLY A 77 17.47 -12.44 -2.82
CA GLY A 77 16.52 -13.31 -2.14
C GLY A 77 16.45 -13.01 -0.63
N ALA A 78 17.60 -12.93 0.03
CA ALA A 78 17.67 -12.63 1.47
C ALA A 78 17.09 -11.25 1.82
N LEU A 79 17.45 -10.21 1.05
CA LEU A 79 16.96 -8.85 1.29
C LEU A 79 15.45 -8.74 1.00
N SER A 80 14.97 -9.40 -0.06
CA SER A 80 13.53 -9.48 -0.35
C SER A 80 12.78 -10.19 0.77
N GLY A 81 13.26 -11.35 1.23
CA GLY A 81 12.64 -12.10 2.31
C GLY A 81 12.59 -11.30 3.63
N PHE A 82 13.69 -10.65 4.01
CA PHE A 82 13.74 -9.81 5.20
C PHE A 82 12.76 -8.62 5.11
N SER A 83 12.80 -7.86 4.00
CA SER A 83 11.92 -6.71 3.80
C SER A 83 10.44 -7.09 3.80
N GLN A 84 10.08 -8.21 3.17
CA GLN A 84 8.72 -8.73 3.17
C GLN A 84 8.31 -9.23 4.55
N GLY A 85 9.19 -9.94 5.25
CA GLY A 85 8.91 -10.41 6.62
C GLY A 85 8.58 -9.26 7.56
N VAL A 86 9.39 -8.20 7.55
CA VAL A 86 9.13 -6.98 8.32
C VAL A 86 7.82 -6.31 7.86
N GLY A 87 7.61 -6.18 6.56
CA GLY A 87 6.40 -5.58 5.99
C GLY A 87 5.12 -6.32 6.40
N TYR A 88 5.13 -7.65 6.32
CA TYR A 88 3.99 -8.49 6.72
C TYR A 88 3.78 -8.48 8.23
N ALA A 89 4.84 -8.50 9.03
CA ALA A 89 4.73 -8.36 10.48
C ALA A 89 4.03 -7.04 10.86
N LEU A 90 4.40 -5.93 10.22
CA LEU A 90 3.74 -4.63 10.38
C LEU A 90 2.29 -4.66 9.85
N ALA A 91 2.05 -5.28 8.69
CA ALA A 91 0.72 -5.37 8.10
C ALA A 91 -0.28 -6.12 9.00
N CYS A 92 0.18 -7.14 9.72
CA CYS A 92 -0.64 -7.91 10.67
C CYS A 92 -1.12 -7.07 11.86
N ILE A 93 -0.44 -5.97 12.20
CA ILE A 93 -0.83 -5.11 13.33
C ILE A 93 -2.24 -4.54 13.13
N GLY A 94 -2.58 -4.11 11.91
CA GLY A 94 -3.89 -3.52 11.61
C GLY A 94 -5.07 -4.46 11.91
N PRO A 95 -5.14 -5.65 11.28
CA PRO A 95 -6.17 -6.65 11.57
C PRO A 95 -6.16 -7.12 13.02
N LEU A 96 -4.97 -7.24 13.65
CA LEU A 96 -4.86 -7.64 15.05
C LEU A 96 -5.50 -6.60 15.99
N LEU A 97 -5.17 -5.31 15.81
CA LEU A 97 -5.79 -4.21 16.54
C LEU A 97 -7.30 -4.18 16.32
N PHE A 98 -7.75 -4.34 15.07
CA PHE A 98 -9.17 -4.38 14.73
C PHE A 98 -9.89 -5.55 15.42
N GLY A 99 -9.28 -6.73 15.44
CA GLY A 99 -9.80 -7.90 16.13
C GLY A 99 -9.89 -7.71 17.65
N LEU A 100 -8.88 -7.09 18.28
CA LEU A 100 -8.89 -6.78 19.71
C LEU A 100 -9.97 -5.73 20.06
N LEU A 101 -10.11 -4.70 19.24
CA LEU A 101 -11.19 -3.70 19.36
C LEU A 101 -12.57 -4.35 19.26
N HIS A 102 -12.73 -5.30 18.33
CA HIS A 102 -13.96 -6.06 18.21
C HIS A 102 -14.26 -6.90 19.46
N GLN A 103 -13.26 -7.64 19.97
CA GLN A 103 -13.42 -8.44 21.20
C GLN A 103 -13.80 -7.58 22.42
N ALA A 104 -13.22 -6.38 22.55
CA ALA A 104 -13.51 -5.48 23.66
C ALA A 104 -14.89 -4.81 23.56
N THR A 105 -15.38 -4.55 22.35
CA THR A 105 -16.66 -3.83 22.13
C THR A 105 -17.84 -4.77 21.87
N GLY A 106 -17.58 -6.06 21.63
CA GLY A 106 -18.61 -7.06 21.29
C GLY A 106 -19.34 -6.78 19.97
N ASN A 107 -18.89 -5.78 19.20
CA ASN A 107 -19.59 -5.30 18.03
C ASN A 107 -18.59 -5.05 16.91
N TRP A 108 -18.87 -5.55 15.70
CA TRP A 108 -18.09 -5.20 14.51
C TRP A 108 -18.26 -3.72 14.15
N ALA A 109 -19.30 -3.08 14.70
CA ALA A 109 -19.74 -1.75 14.33
C ALA A 109 -19.02 -0.58 15.02
N SER A 110 -18.15 -0.74 16.02
CA SER A 110 -17.43 0.43 16.56
C SER A 110 -16.44 1.04 15.55
N GLY A 111 -15.97 0.25 14.57
CA GLY A 111 -15.25 0.76 13.40
C GLY A 111 -16.15 1.27 12.25
N PHE A 112 -17.42 0.86 12.23
CA PHE A 112 -18.40 1.18 11.18
C PHE A 112 -19.40 2.29 11.58
N ASN A 113 -19.57 2.57 12.88
CA ASN A 113 -20.53 3.55 13.41
C ASN A 113 -20.07 5.00 13.24
N LEU A 114 -18.75 5.25 13.09
CA LEU A 114 -18.27 6.53 12.57
C LEU A 114 -18.68 6.76 11.11
N TYR A 115 -18.95 5.67 10.38
CA TYR A 115 -19.43 5.71 8.99
C TYR A 115 -20.96 5.86 8.89
N CYS A 116 -21.70 5.29 9.85
CA CYS A 116 -23.17 5.38 9.89
C CYS A 116 -23.70 6.62 10.63
N SER A 117 -22.91 7.29 11.48
CA SER A 117 -23.33 8.53 12.17
C SER A 117 -23.12 9.81 11.33
N ALA A 118 -22.48 9.69 10.17
CA ALA A 118 -22.30 10.77 9.18
C ALA A 118 -23.36 10.76 8.07
N ARG A 119 -24.46 10.01 8.26
CA ARG A 119 -25.70 10.10 7.47
C ARG A 119 -26.80 10.77 8.26
#